data_AF-A0A7Y3EZA8-F1
#
_entry.id   AF-A0A7Y3EZA8-F1
#
_cell.length_a   1.000
_cell.length_b   1.000
_cell.length_c   1.000
_cell.angle_alpha   90.00
_cell.angle_beta   90.00
_cell.angle_gamma   90.00
#
_symmetry.space_group_name_H-M   'P 1'
#
loop_
_entity.id
_entity.type
_entity.pdbx_description
1 polymer ?
#
loop_
_entity_poly.entity_id
_entity_poly.type
_entity_poly.pdbx_seq_one_letter_code
_entity_poly.pdbx_strand_id
1 'polypeptide(L)'
;MNRYQNMDIDLLDYHDGDEGESMRARVVFSPVGEQLDADAVPVKFPGQLRKRLKKLEQRALAFDELIELGESLAALLLPAPVRNIYRDCLGKLHDDEGLRIRIRPHAPELAALPWEYAYVSRPDVPPGRKGPEGFLALDRKISLVRYEIAGRAPTPIQPLEHYDIRAIALLADVEDPAYAALDLDREELNLRQALEGTGGIDARFLRPGSSDQLEEMLAEDAQVFHFSGHGEVEIQMGEEPGTIEGTGHLVLAGDEKHPAPVDAATLALKLKDRGIRLVVLNACEAAGRDPVTPWSGVASTLARQGIPAVVGMQYTIRDGSAIAFSRGFYRALANGDSIDTAVSEGRLGVLGRGGGEERDWGVPVLYMRGTRSVLFPPPIVPLRRNLGLAIASIALLSAWFFLHIYPLAEEGANRTMASLGLGAGAVAGLFALWKVIGTFAVKTVKSEKGSIIERLLRRRNARSVLMMVLLASIVLFSTTSSVYLEDN
;
A
#
# COMPACT_ATOMS: atom_id res chain seq x y z
N MET A 1 -0.85 -1.21 7.79
CA MET A 1 -1.19 0.03 8.53
C MET A 1 -1.85 0.99 7.54
N ASN A 2 -2.98 1.60 7.88
CA ASN A 2 -3.79 2.26 6.85
C ASN A 2 -3.76 3.79 6.91
N ARG A 3 -3.15 4.37 7.95
CA ARG A 3 -3.12 5.81 8.15
C ARG A 3 -1.68 6.30 8.23
N TYR A 4 -1.32 7.21 7.32
CA TYR A 4 -0.05 7.92 7.34
C TYR A 4 -0.33 9.42 7.36
N GLN A 5 0.33 10.12 8.27
CA GLN A 5 0.36 11.59 8.32
C GLN A 5 1.43 12.10 7.37
N ASN A 6 1.17 13.17 6.62
CA ASN A 6 2.14 13.69 5.64
C ASN A 6 3.12 14.68 6.27
N MET A 7 4.39 14.58 5.89
CA MET A 7 5.41 15.60 6.08
C MET A 7 6.05 15.89 4.71
N ASP A 8 5.94 17.12 4.25
CA ASP A 8 6.38 17.53 2.92
C ASP A 8 7.70 18.26 3.01
N ILE A 9 8.70 17.78 2.27
CA ILE A 9 10.04 18.36 2.24
C ILE A 9 10.33 18.84 0.83
N ASP A 10 10.44 20.16 0.67
CA ASP A 10 10.94 20.78 -0.57
C ASP A 10 12.47 20.72 -0.57
N LEU A 11 13.04 20.27 -1.70
CA LEU A 11 14.46 20.34 -1.99
C LEU A 11 14.66 21.31 -3.16
N LEU A 12 15.30 22.44 -2.88
CA LEU A 12 15.28 23.65 -3.70
C LEU A 12 16.69 24.11 -4.04
N ASP A 13 16.79 25.02 -5.01
CA ASP A 13 17.97 25.83 -5.29
C ASP A 13 19.25 24.97 -5.44
N TYR A 14 19.13 23.87 -6.19
CA TYR A 14 20.30 23.05 -6.54
C TYR A 14 21.28 23.91 -7.33
N HIS A 15 22.54 23.88 -6.90
CA HIS A 15 23.62 24.59 -7.55
C HIS A 15 24.86 23.72 -7.55
N ASP A 16 25.45 23.52 -8.72
CA ASP A 16 26.76 22.94 -8.92
C ASP A 16 27.72 24.04 -9.40
N GLY A 17 28.78 24.29 -8.64
CA GLY A 17 29.71 25.39 -8.87
C GLY A 17 31.09 25.10 -8.27
N ASP A 18 31.97 26.09 -8.30
CA ASP A 18 33.38 25.90 -7.92
C ASP A 18 33.58 25.44 -6.46
N GLU A 19 32.64 25.78 -5.56
CA GLU A 19 32.64 25.33 -4.17
C GLU A 19 32.01 23.93 -3.94
N GLY A 20 31.63 23.25 -5.02
CA GLY A 20 30.90 22.00 -5.04
C GLY A 20 29.38 22.16 -4.98
N GLU A 21 28.69 21.02 -4.98
CA GLU A 21 27.24 20.99 -5.05
C GLU A 21 26.57 21.42 -3.74
N SER A 22 25.46 22.15 -3.86
CA SER A 22 24.64 22.61 -2.75
C SER A 22 23.17 22.65 -3.11
N MET A 23 22.32 22.66 -2.07
CA MET A 23 20.87 22.83 -2.20
C MET A 23 20.31 23.47 -0.93
N ARG A 24 19.01 23.76 -0.91
CA ARG A 24 18.26 24.07 0.31
C ARG A 24 17.18 23.05 0.57
N ALA A 25 16.90 22.77 1.84
CA ALA A 25 15.79 21.92 2.27
C ALA A 25 14.89 22.62 3.28
N ARG A 26 13.58 22.41 3.18
CA ARG A 26 12.59 22.94 4.14
C ARG A 26 11.37 22.05 4.26
N VAL A 27 10.68 22.14 5.39
CA VAL A 27 9.37 21.50 5.59
C VAL A 27 8.26 22.46 5.20
N VAL A 28 7.51 22.16 4.14
CA VAL A 28 6.37 23.00 3.72
C VAL A 28 5.04 22.59 4.32
N PHE A 29 4.96 21.38 4.87
CA PHE A 29 3.78 20.91 5.57
C PHE A 29 4.16 19.79 6.54
N SER A 30 3.62 19.81 7.76
CA SER A 30 3.68 18.68 8.69
C SER A 30 2.61 18.76 9.79
N PRO A 31 2.36 17.69 10.55
CA PRO A 31 1.44 17.71 11.70
C PRO A 31 1.90 18.58 12.88
N VAL A 32 3.14 19.10 12.86
CA VAL A 32 3.72 19.90 13.94
C VAL A 32 4.00 21.34 13.54
N GLY A 33 3.83 21.70 12.27
CA GLY A 33 4.08 23.04 11.74
C GLY A 33 4.77 23.02 10.38
N GLU A 34 5.05 24.20 9.86
CA GLU A 34 5.69 24.43 8.56
C GLU A 34 6.79 25.49 8.71
N GLN A 35 7.73 25.49 7.76
CA GLN A 35 8.81 26.46 7.66
C GLN A 35 8.51 27.45 6.53
N LEU A 36 8.89 28.71 6.73
CA LEU A 36 8.80 29.73 5.68
C LEU A 36 9.92 29.54 4.65
N ASP A 37 9.77 30.17 3.48
CA ASP A 37 10.79 30.19 2.43
C ASP A 37 12.15 30.72 2.91
N ALA A 38 12.12 31.67 3.83
CA ALA A 38 13.31 32.25 4.47
C ALA A 38 14.00 31.29 5.45
N ASP A 39 13.29 30.27 5.95
CA ASP A 39 13.79 29.28 6.89
C ASP A 39 14.43 28.07 6.20
N ALA A 40 14.47 28.05 4.86
CA ALA A 40 15.04 26.95 4.10
C ALA A 40 16.54 26.84 4.36
N VAL A 41 16.96 25.63 4.75
CA VAL A 41 18.29 25.37 5.31
C VAL A 41 19.25 25.05 4.16
N PRO A 42 20.35 25.82 3.97
CA PRO A 42 21.36 25.48 2.99
C PRO A 42 22.15 24.24 3.44
N VAL A 43 22.38 23.32 2.51
CA VAL A 43 23.13 22.08 2.74
C VAL A 43 24.12 21.88 1.59
N LYS A 44 25.40 21.65 1.94
CA LYS A 44 26.42 21.25 0.97
C LYS A 44 26.46 19.73 0.81
N PHE A 45 26.74 19.27 -0.40
CA PHE A 45 26.86 17.84 -0.68
C PHE A 45 28.12 17.26 -0.03
N PRO A 46 28.02 16.12 0.66
CA PRO A 46 29.20 15.46 1.22
C PRO A 46 30.17 15.02 0.11
N GLY A 47 31.47 15.32 0.25
CA GLY A 47 32.45 15.12 -0.85
C GLY A 47 32.63 13.69 -1.36
N GLN A 48 32.26 12.66 -0.58
CA GLN A 48 32.29 11.25 -1.02
C GLN A 48 30.97 10.74 -1.60
N LEU A 49 29.91 11.57 -1.59
CA LEU A 49 28.55 11.15 -1.97
C LEU A 49 28.51 10.60 -3.41
N ARG A 50 28.99 11.38 -4.39
CA ARG A 50 28.99 10.98 -5.81
C ARG A 50 29.78 9.68 -6.05
N LYS A 51 30.92 9.51 -5.38
CA LYS A 51 31.71 8.27 -5.45
C LYS A 51 30.96 7.06 -4.90
N ARG A 52 30.27 7.21 -3.75
CA ARG A 52 29.47 6.13 -3.16
C ARG A 52 28.23 5.82 -4.00
N LEU A 53 27.57 6.82 -4.58
CA LEU A 53 26.45 6.62 -5.53
C LEU A 53 26.89 5.78 -6.73
N LYS A 54 28.05 6.08 -7.33
CA LYS A 54 28.59 5.25 -8.42
C LYS A 54 28.85 3.80 -8.00
N LYS A 55 29.39 3.58 -6.79
CA LYS A 55 29.53 2.22 -6.24
C LYS A 55 28.18 1.57 -5.97
N LEU A 56 27.17 2.33 -5.56
CA LEU A 56 25.79 1.85 -5.45
C LEU A 56 25.25 1.48 -6.82
N GLU A 57 25.50 2.19 -7.90
CA GLU A 57 25.04 1.74 -9.21
C GLU A 57 25.69 0.39 -9.56
N GLN A 58 27.00 0.27 -9.32
CA GLN A 58 27.81 -0.89 -9.69
C GLN A 58 27.70 -2.12 -8.78
N ARG A 59 26.78 -2.16 -7.81
CA ARG A 59 26.71 -3.26 -6.81
C ARG A 59 28.02 -3.48 -6.03
N ALA A 60 28.80 -2.42 -5.80
CA ALA A 60 30.16 -2.48 -5.25
C ALA A 60 30.31 -1.81 -3.86
N LEU A 61 29.20 -1.47 -3.19
CA LEU A 61 29.24 -0.97 -1.81
C LEU A 61 29.16 -2.12 -0.81
N ALA A 62 30.08 -2.14 0.15
CA ALA A 62 29.90 -2.93 1.37
C ALA A 62 28.79 -2.32 2.25
N PHE A 63 28.25 -3.10 3.18
CA PHE A 63 27.15 -2.67 4.05
C PHE A 63 27.48 -1.43 4.90
N ASP A 64 28.68 -1.36 5.47
CA ASP A 64 29.12 -0.16 6.21
C ASP A 64 29.19 1.08 5.30
N GLU A 65 29.69 0.94 4.07
CA GLU A 65 29.70 2.04 3.10
C GLU A 65 28.27 2.43 2.66
N LEU A 66 27.32 1.48 2.65
CA LEU A 66 25.92 1.74 2.39
C LEU A 66 25.28 2.58 3.50
N ILE A 67 25.63 2.32 4.76
CA ILE A 67 25.21 3.15 5.90
C ILE A 67 25.81 4.55 5.77
N GLU A 68 27.09 4.69 5.46
CA GLU A 68 27.73 6.00 5.27
C GLU A 68 27.11 6.80 4.10
N LEU A 69 26.73 6.12 3.02
CA LEU A 69 25.94 6.70 1.94
C LEU A 69 24.58 7.17 2.47
N GLY A 70 23.89 6.32 3.23
CA GLY A 70 22.60 6.66 3.80
C GLY A 70 22.64 7.84 4.76
N GLU A 71 23.69 7.96 5.57
CA GLU A 71 23.90 9.11 6.46
C GLU A 71 24.14 10.39 5.66
N SER A 72 24.86 10.29 4.53
CA SER A 72 25.07 11.40 3.61
C SER A 72 23.74 11.86 2.98
N LEU A 73 22.90 10.92 2.54
CA LEU A 73 21.56 11.21 2.00
C LEU A 73 20.63 11.80 3.07
N ALA A 74 20.66 11.29 4.29
CA ALA A 74 19.86 11.81 5.39
C ALA A 74 20.32 13.19 5.86
N ALA A 75 21.62 13.52 5.77
CA ALA A 75 22.12 14.86 6.04
C ALA A 75 21.59 15.89 5.04
N LEU A 76 21.44 15.50 3.79
CA LEU A 76 20.81 16.30 2.73
C LEU A 76 19.29 16.43 2.94
N LEU A 77 18.59 15.31 3.15
CA LEU A 77 17.13 15.28 3.25
C LEU A 77 16.61 15.88 4.57
N LEU A 78 17.32 15.64 5.67
CA LEU A 78 16.93 16.01 7.05
C LEU A 78 18.08 16.79 7.73
N PRO A 79 18.41 18.01 7.28
CA PRO A 79 19.29 18.90 8.03
C PRO A 79 18.68 19.26 9.39
N ALA A 80 19.48 19.77 10.34
CA ALA A 80 19.10 19.83 11.76
C ALA A 80 17.70 20.43 12.05
N PRO A 81 17.28 21.59 11.48
CA PRO A 81 15.93 22.11 11.69
C PRO A 81 14.83 21.17 11.17
N VAL A 82 14.98 20.64 9.96
CA VAL A 82 14.05 19.67 9.34
C VAL A 82 14.01 18.37 10.15
N ARG A 83 15.15 17.91 10.66
CA ARG A 83 15.26 16.70 11.49
C ARG A 83 14.55 16.84 12.83
N ASN A 84 14.57 18.04 13.43
CA ASN A 84 13.81 18.30 14.65
C ASN A 84 12.30 18.16 14.40
N ILE A 85 11.80 18.77 13.31
CA ILE A 85 10.40 18.63 12.89
C ILE A 85 10.04 17.16 12.63
N TYR A 86 10.90 16.42 11.92
CA TYR A 86 10.72 14.98 11.69
C TYR A 86 10.58 14.19 13.01
N ARG A 87 11.44 14.46 14.01
CA ARG A 87 11.38 13.80 15.32
C ARG A 87 10.10 14.18 16.08
N ASP A 88 9.68 15.43 16.01
CA ASP A 88 8.46 15.91 16.66
C ASP A 88 7.21 15.29 16.03
N CYS A 89 7.19 15.14 14.69
CA CYS A 89 6.16 14.40 13.97
C CYS A 89 6.05 12.97 14.47
N LEU A 90 7.18 12.26 14.58
CA LEU A 90 7.22 10.89 15.11
C LEU A 90 6.68 10.81 16.54
N GLY A 91 7.00 11.79 17.40
CA GLY A 91 6.51 11.86 18.78
C GLY A 91 5.00 12.06 18.91
N LYS A 92 4.32 12.56 17.86
CA LYS A 92 2.87 12.75 17.84
C LYS A 92 2.08 11.58 17.25
N LEU A 93 2.72 10.63 16.59
CA LEU A 93 2.02 9.52 15.93
C LEU A 93 1.34 8.61 16.96
N HIS A 94 0.11 8.20 16.67
CA HIS A 94 -0.54 7.10 17.37
C HIS A 94 0.01 5.73 16.93
N ASP A 95 -0.28 4.67 17.67
CA ASP A 95 0.21 3.31 17.38
C ASP A 95 -0.24 2.76 16.02
N ASP A 96 -1.37 3.24 15.49
CA ASP A 96 -1.94 2.86 14.20
C ASP A 96 -1.58 3.83 13.06
N GLU A 97 -0.67 4.78 13.31
CA GLU A 97 -0.23 5.79 12.36
C GLU A 97 1.25 5.67 11.99
N GLY A 98 1.54 6.01 10.74
CA GLY A 98 2.89 6.27 10.23
C GLY A 98 3.08 7.71 9.80
N LEU A 99 4.33 8.05 9.48
CA LEU A 99 4.71 9.30 8.85
C LEU A 99 5.08 9.02 7.39
N ARG A 100 4.38 9.67 6.45
CA ARG A 100 4.77 9.72 5.05
C ARG A 100 5.61 10.96 4.80
N ILE A 101 6.88 10.77 4.53
CA ILE A 101 7.79 11.82 4.07
C ILE A 101 7.63 11.94 2.56
N ARG A 102 7.04 13.05 2.12
CA ARG A 102 6.84 13.40 0.71
C ARG A 102 7.97 14.30 0.26
N ILE A 103 8.89 13.75 -0.53
CA ILE A 103 10.07 14.42 -1.03
C ILE A 103 9.70 15.13 -2.33
N ARG A 104 9.94 16.43 -2.38
CA ARG A 104 9.57 17.32 -3.48
C ARG A 104 10.85 17.93 -4.08
N PRO A 105 11.53 17.23 -4.99
CA PRO A 105 12.73 17.75 -5.64
C PRO A 105 12.34 18.78 -6.72
N HIS A 106 12.96 19.96 -6.69
CA HIS A 106 12.77 21.01 -7.70
C HIS A 106 13.87 21.04 -8.76
N ALA A 107 14.75 20.03 -8.78
CA ALA A 107 15.80 19.87 -9.79
C ALA A 107 15.97 18.37 -10.16
N PRO A 108 16.22 18.03 -11.44
CA PRO A 108 16.44 16.64 -11.88
C PRO A 108 17.54 15.92 -11.12
N GLU A 109 18.62 16.63 -10.77
CA GLU A 109 19.77 16.10 -10.02
C GLU A 109 19.36 15.64 -8.61
N LEU A 110 18.42 16.34 -7.99
CA LEU A 110 17.85 15.99 -6.68
C LEU A 110 16.83 14.86 -6.79
N ALA A 111 16.09 14.80 -7.90
CA ALA A 111 15.17 13.71 -8.19
C ALA A 111 15.90 12.37 -8.41
N ALA A 112 17.09 12.42 -9.03
CA ALA A 112 17.93 11.25 -9.30
C ALA A 112 18.60 10.64 -8.05
N LEU A 113 18.70 11.38 -6.94
CA LEU A 113 19.29 10.85 -5.72
C LEU A 113 18.42 9.73 -5.12
N PRO A 114 19.00 8.62 -4.64
CA PRO A 114 18.26 7.44 -4.19
C PRO A 114 17.88 7.58 -2.71
N TRP A 115 16.97 8.52 -2.39
CA TRP A 115 16.54 8.87 -1.02
C TRP A 115 16.05 7.68 -0.20
N GLU A 116 15.66 6.59 -0.84
CA GLU A 116 15.23 5.35 -0.19
C GLU A 116 16.34 4.73 0.68
N TYR A 117 17.61 5.03 0.40
CA TYR A 117 18.74 4.61 1.22
C TYR A 117 19.07 5.57 2.39
N ALA A 118 18.27 6.62 2.64
CA ALA A 118 18.53 7.54 3.75
C ALA A 118 18.56 6.82 5.11
N TYR A 119 19.61 7.08 5.88
CA TYR A 119 19.89 6.45 7.17
C TYR A 119 19.89 7.47 8.31
N VAL A 120 19.08 7.24 9.34
CA VAL A 120 19.06 8.04 10.55
C VAL A 120 19.33 7.11 11.74
N SER A 121 20.46 7.31 12.42
CA SER A 121 20.79 6.54 13.61
C SER A 121 19.69 6.67 14.65
N ARG A 122 19.22 5.54 15.17
CA ARG A 122 18.20 5.55 16.21
C ARG A 122 18.84 5.78 17.59
N PRO A 123 18.21 6.58 18.47
CA PRO A 123 18.78 6.90 19.79
C PRO A 123 18.92 5.70 20.73
N ASP A 124 18.12 4.65 20.52
CA ASP A 124 18.10 3.41 21.31
C ASP A 124 19.16 2.39 20.89
N VAL A 125 19.89 2.66 19.80
CA VAL A 125 20.94 1.79 19.26
C VAL A 125 22.30 2.27 19.78
N PRO A 126 23.09 1.41 20.47
CA PRO A 126 24.39 1.81 21.01
C PRO A 126 25.36 2.36 19.94
N PRO A 127 26.15 3.40 20.26
CA PRO A 127 27.21 3.87 19.38
C PRO A 127 28.14 2.71 18.98
N GLY A 128 28.29 2.46 17.68
CA GLY A 128 29.15 1.40 17.15
C GLY A 128 28.43 0.10 16.73
N ARG A 129 27.12 -0.03 16.93
CA ARG A 129 26.30 -1.08 16.31
C ARG A 129 25.31 -0.45 15.35
N LYS A 130 25.68 -0.26 14.08
CA LYS A 130 24.75 0.24 13.06
C LYS A 130 24.22 -0.94 12.26
N GLY A 131 22.92 -1.19 12.32
CA GLY A 131 22.25 -2.21 11.52
C GLY A 131 21.22 -1.62 10.56
N PRO A 132 20.50 -2.47 9.80
CA PRO A 132 19.53 -2.04 8.81
C PRO A 132 18.34 -1.25 9.39
N GLU A 133 18.10 -1.33 10.70
CA GLU A 133 17.04 -0.61 11.42
C GLU A 133 17.14 0.91 11.38
N GLY A 134 18.30 1.47 11.00
CA GLY A 134 18.47 2.91 10.81
C GLY A 134 18.07 3.43 9.43
N PHE A 135 17.86 2.55 8.44
CA PHE A 135 17.36 2.97 7.13
C PHE A 135 15.88 3.32 7.22
N LEU A 136 15.53 4.56 6.83
CA LEU A 136 14.16 5.06 6.93
C LEU A 136 13.17 4.22 6.13
N ALA A 137 13.57 3.72 4.95
CA ALA A 137 12.74 2.89 4.09
C ALA A 137 12.38 1.51 4.67
N LEU A 138 13.10 1.06 5.71
CA LEU A 138 12.88 -0.22 6.38
C LEU A 138 12.07 -0.09 7.68
N ASP A 139 11.79 1.15 8.12
CA ASP A 139 10.90 1.38 9.25
C ASP A 139 9.44 1.32 8.81
N ARG A 140 8.66 0.40 9.38
CA ARG A 140 7.21 0.27 9.09
C ARG A 140 6.42 1.55 9.39
N LYS A 141 6.90 2.40 10.32
CA LYS A 141 6.26 3.68 10.64
C LYS A 141 6.60 4.78 9.64
N ILE A 142 7.59 4.60 8.78
CA ILE A 142 8.01 5.60 7.79
C ILE A 142 7.65 5.14 6.38
N SER A 143 7.06 6.05 5.60
CA SER A 143 6.88 5.88 4.15
C SER A 143 7.63 6.99 3.44
N LEU A 144 8.50 6.62 2.50
CA LEU A 144 9.21 7.57 1.63
C LEU A 144 8.49 7.62 0.28
N VAL A 145 8.08 8.80 -0.13
CA VAL A 145 7.32 9.03 -1.36
C VAL A 145 7.94 10.16 -2.16
N ARG A 146 8.19 9.93 -3.45
CA ARG A 146 8.49 10.98 -4.42
C ARG A 146 7.18 11.68 -4.79
N TYR A 147 7.09 12.97 -4.48
CA TYR A 147 5.86 13.73 -4.71
C TYR A 147 5.99 14.64 -5.92
N GLU A 148 5.14 14.40 -6.91
CA GLU A 148 5.11 15.15 -8.16
C GLU A 148 4.16 16.34 -8.04
N ILE A 149 4.72 17.55 -8.15
CA ILE A 149 3.95 18.80 -8.13
C ILE A 149 3.25 18.94 -9.49
N ALA A 150 1.94 19.18 -9.48
CA ALA A 150 1.20 19.56 -10.69
C ALA A 150 -0.05 20.37 -10.33
N GLY A 151 -0.52 21.20 -11.26
CA GLY A 151 -1.60 22.17 -11.04
C GLY A 151 -3.03 21.61 -10.88
N ARG A 152 -3.21 20.29 -10.92
CA ARG A 152 -4.53 19.62 -10.81
C ARG A 152 -4.64 18.78 -9.55
N ALA A 153 -5.77 18.86 -8.84
CA ALA A 153 -6.03 18.01 -7.68
C ALA A 153 -6.08 16.51 -8.06
N PRO A 154 -5.65 15.60 -7.17
CA PRO A 154 -5.78 14.16 -7.38
C PRO A 154 -7.24 13.75 -7.55
N THR A 155 -7.53 12.83 -8.46
CA THR A 155 -8.87 12.26 -8.61
C THR A 155 -9.23 11.43 -7.37
N PRO A 156 -10.42 11.62 -6.76
CA PRO A 156 -10.83 10.80 -5.62
C PRO A 156 -10.96 9.32 -5.98
N ILE A 157 -10.31 8.45 -5.21
CA ILE A 157 -10.45 7.00 -5.35
C ILE A 157 -11.77 6.55 -4.72
N GLN A 158 -12.63 5.93 -5.54
CA GLN A 158 -13.88 5.31 -5.11
C GLN A 158 -13.65 3.86 -4.65
N PRO A 159 -14.41 3.34 -3.67
CA PRO A 159 -14.39 1.92 -3.36
C PRO A 159 -14.71 1.05 -4.58
N LEU A 160 -14.09 -0.12 -4.65
CA LEU A 160 -14.45 -1.10 -5.68
C LEU A 160 -15.83 -1.70 -5.37
N GLU A 161 -16.59 -2.05 -6.40
CA GLU A 161 -17.87 -2.78 -6.24
C GLU A 161 -17.62 -4.21 -5.74
N HIS A 162 -16.57 -4.85 -6.25
CA HIS A 162 -16.07 -6.16 -5.86
C HIS A 162 -14.61 -6.04 -5.41
N TYR A 163 -14.21 -6.78 -4.40
CA TYR A 163 -12.88 -6.62 -3.80
C TYR A 163 -11.76 -7.40 -4.51
N ASP A 164 -12.03 -7.92 -5.71
CA ASP A 164 -11.04 -8.60 -6.51
C ASP A 164 -10.28 -7.57 -7.34
N ILE A 165 -9.02 -7.30 -6.95
CA ILE A 165 -8.16 -6.36 -7.64
C ILE A 165 -7.73 -7.00 -8.97
N ARG A 166 -8.14 -6.41 -10.09
CA ARG A 166 -7.70 -6.88 -11.41
C ARG A 166 -6.39 -6.23 -11.80
N ALA A 167 -5.41 -7.06 -12.10
CA ALA A 167 -4.08 -6.67 -12.54
C ALA A 167 -3.83 -7.10 -13.99
N ILE A 168 -3.36 -6.18 -14.81
CA ILE A 168 -2.81 -6.46 -16.14
C ILE A 168 -1.30 -6.52 -15.98
N ALA A 169 -0.69 -7.68 -16.18
CA ALA A 169 0.75 -7.86 -16.28
C ALA A 169 1.13 -7.90 -17.77
N LEU A 170 1.65 -6.79 -18.27
CA LEU A 170 2.11 -6.67 -19.66
C LEU A 170 3.61 -6.94 -19.73
N LEU A 171 3.98 -8.02 -20.42
CA LEU A 171 5.36 -8.45 -20.62
C LEU A 171 5.74 -8.16 -22.07
N ALA A 172 6.46 -7.05 -22.28
CA ALA A 172 6.85 -6.59 -23.61
C ALA A 172 8.04 -7.40 -24.13
N ASP A 173 7.74 -8.33 -25.04
CA ASP A 173 8.68 -9.21 -25.72
C ASP A 173 9.01 -8.64 -27.10
N VAL A 174 10.15 -7.93 -27.18
CA VAL A 174 10.64 -7.30 -28.41
C VAL A 174 11.86 -8.03 -28.95
N GLU A 175 11.93 -8.18 -30.27
CA GLU A 175 13.02 -8.83 -30.97
C GLU A 175 13.77 -7.81 -31.83
N ASP A 176 14.80 -7.18 -31.28
CA ASP A 176 15.64 -6.21 -31.99
C ASP A 176 17.08 -6.18 -31.40
N PRO A 177 18.14 -6.17 -32.23
CA PRO A 177 19.53 -6.16 -31.77
C PRO A 177 19.93 -4.97 -30.86
N ALA A 178 19.19 -3.86 -30.90
CA ALA A 178 19.40 -2.70 -30.03
C ALA A 178 18.93 -2.96 -28.58
N TYR A 179 18.15 -4.02 -28.36
CA TYR A 179 17.61 -4.39 -27.07
C TYR A 179 18.16 -5.73 -26.60
N ALA A 180 18.65 -5.77 -25.37
CA ALA A 180 19.11 -7.01 -24.77
C ALA A 180 17.93 -7.94 -24.50
N ALA A 181 18.05 -9.22 -24.86
CA ALA A 181 17.01 -10.21 -24.59
C ALA A 181 16.68 -10.27 -23.09
N LEU A 182 15.39 -10.17 -22.77
CA LEU A 182 14.86 -10.33 -21.42
C LEU A 182 14.39 -11.76 -21.18
N ASP A 183 14.64 -12.29 -19.99
CA ASP A 183 14.05 -13.58 -19.55
C ASP A 183 12.62 -13.36 -19.05
N LEU A 184 11.70 -13.04 -19.97
CA LEU A 184 10.30 -12.77 -19.63
C LEU A 184 9.56 -14.02 -19.10
N ASP A 185 10.03 -15.22 -19.43
CA ASP A 185 9.51 -16.46 -18.86
C ASP A 185 9.82 -16.53 -17.36
N ARG A 186 11.04 -16.16 -16.96
CA ARG A 186 11.42 -16.00 -15.55
C ARG A 186 10.60 -14.93 -14.86
N GLU A 187 10.40 -13.78 -15.49
CA GLU A 187 9.61 -12.69 -14.90
C GLU A 187 8.15 -13.08 -14.67
N GLU A 188 7.54 -13.73 -15.66
CA GLU A 188 6.18 -14.27 -15.52
C GLU A 188 6.11 -15.28 -14.37
N LEU A 189 7.06 -16.23 -14.32
CA LEU A 189 7.13 -17.23 -13.27
C LEU A 189 7.32 -16.59 -11.88
N ASN A 190 8.21 -15.61 -11.76
CA ASN A 190 8.48 -14.86 -10.53
C ASN A 190 7.21 -14.17 -10.02
N LEU A 191 6.48 -13.49 -10.92
CA LEU A 191 5.25 -12.79 -10.56
C LEU A 191 4.13 -13.78 -10.20
N ARG A 192 3.97 -14.88 -10.94
CA ARG A 192 3.02 -15.95 -10.59
C ARG A 192 3.33 -16.54 -9.22
N GLN A 193 4.61 -16.81 -8.92
CA GLN A 193 5.05 -17.32 -7.62
C GLN A 193 4.87 -16.30 -6.48
N ALA A 194 4.95 -15.00 -6.78
CA ALA A 194 4.67 -13.95 -5.81
C ALA A 194 3.17 -13.85 -5.49
N LEU A 195 2.32 -14.09 -6.49
CA LEU A 195 0.86 -14.06 -6.37
C LEU A 195 0.24 -15.38 -5.87
N GLU A 196 1.00 -16.48 -5.90
CA GLU A 196 0.54 -17.77 -5.38
C GLU A 196 0.09 -17.65 -3.90
N GLY A 197 -1.15 -18.08 -3.61
CA GLY A 197 -1.75 -17.97 -2.28
C GLY A 197 -2.18 -16.55 -1.87
N THR A 198 -1.96 -15.54 -2.73
CA THR A 198 -2.47 -14.18 -2.55
C THR A 198 -3.89 -14.09 -3.12
N GLY A 199 -4.89 -14.44 -2.32
CA GLY A 199 -6.30 -14.24 -2.72
C GLY A 199 -6.64 -12.75 -2.85
N GLY A 200 -7.58 -12.39 -3.72
CA GLY A 200 -8.05 -10.99 -3.90
C GLY A 200 -7.29 -10.19 -4.96
N ILE A 201 -6.34 -10.79 -5.67
CA ILE A 201 -5.74 -10.22 -6.89
C ILE A 201 -5.90 -11.24 -8.02
N ASP A 202 -6.55 -10.82 -9.11
CA ASP A 202 -6.64 -11.58 -10.36
C ASP A 202 -5.72 -10.94 -11.40
N ALA A 203 -4.64 -11.64 -11.78
CA ALA A 203 -3.62 -11.14 -12.69
C ALA A 203 -3.72 -11.82 -14.06
N ARG A 204 -3.92 -11.02 -15.10
CA ARG A 204 -3.87 -11.44 -16.50
C ARG A 204 -2.53 -11.07 -17.11
N PHE A 205 -1.88 -12.04 -17.72
CA PHE A 205 -0.57 -11.90 -18.34
C PHE A 205 -0.72 -11.70 -19.84
N LEU A 206 -0.09 -10.67 -20.39
CA LEU A 206 -0.12 -10.33 -21.81
C LEU A 206 1.26 -10.46 -22.42
N ARG A 207 1.34 -11.23 -23.51
CA ARG A 207 2.51 -11.43 -24.35
C ARG A 207 2.08 -11.50 -25.82
N PRO A 208 2.78 -10.88 -26.79
CA PRO A 208 4.06 -10.20 -26.66
C PRO A 208 4.01 -8.82 -25.98
N GLY A 209 2.84 -8.37 -25.52
CA GLY A 209 2.71 -7.12 -24.78
C GLY A 209 2.62 -5.91 -25.71
N SER A 210 1.66 -5.96 -26.65
CA SER A 210 1.41 -4.87 -27.59
C SER A 210 0.48 -3.80 -27.04
N SER A 211 0.46 -2.65 -27.71
CA SER A 211 -0.51 -1.59 -27.43
C SER A 211 -1.96 -2.07 -27.58
N ASP A 212 -2.24 -2.87 -28.59
CA ASP A 212 -3.60 -3.38 -28.86
C ASP A 212 -4.08 -4.32 -27.76
N GLN A 213 -3.20 -5.22 -27.28
CA GLN A 213 -3.50 -6.10 -26.15
C GLN A 213 -3.78 -5.30 -24.87
N LEU A 214 -3.03 -4.22 -24.64
CA LEU A 214 -3.27 -3.32 -23.52
C LEU A 214 -4.63 -2.64 -23.65
N GLU A 215 -4.98 -2.11 -24.82
CA GLU A 215 -6.24 -1.42 -25.05
C GLU A 215 -7.45 -2.34 -24.89
N GLU A 216 -7.36 -3.58 -25.38
CA GLU A 216 -8.38 -4.61 -25.22
C GLU A 216 -8.62 -4.93 -23.72
N MET A 217 -7.55 -5.15 -22.95
CA MET A 217 -7.69 -5.47 -21.52
C MET A 217 -8.15 -4.28 -20.68
N LEU A 218 -7.77 -3.05 -21.05
CA LEU A 218 -8.28 -1.86 -20.39
C LEU A 218 -9.79 -1.67 -20.62
N ALA A 219 -10.39 -2.33 -21.62
CA ALA A 219 -11.84 -2.35 -21.79
C ALA A 219 -12.57 -3.24 -20.77
N GLU A 220 -11.88 -4.20 -20.15
CA GLU A 220 -12.46 -5.13 -19.16
C GLU A 220 -12.45 -4.60 -17.71
N ASP A 221 -12.04 -3.34 -17.50
CA ASP A 221 -11.78 -2.68 -16.21
C ASP A 221 -10.67 -3.36 -15.40
N ALA A 222 -9.59 -2.61 -15.15
CA ALA A 222 -8.43 -3.06 -14.41
C ALA A 222 -7.98 -1.97 -13.43
N GLN A 223 -7.36 -2.41 -12.34
CA GLN A 223 -6.95 -1.53 -11.25
C GLN A 223 -5.44 -1.40 -11.13
N VAL A 224 -4.70 -2.43 -11.56
CA VAL A 224 -3.25 -2.47 -11.52
C VAL A 224 -2.73 -2.71 -12.93
N PHE A 225 -1.78 -1.88 -13.36
CA PHE A 225 -0.97 -2.14 -14.56
C PHE A 225 0.46 -2.44 -14.12
N HIS A 226 0.89 -3.68 -14.30
CA HIS A 226 2.26 -4.13 -14.07
C HIS A 226 2.94 -4.24 -15.43
N PHE A 227 4.06 -3.54 -15.60
CA PHE A 227 4.87 -3.58 -16.80
C PHE A 227 6.23 -4.23 -16.54
N SER A 228 6.63 -5.11 -17.45
CA SER A 228 7.91 -5.80 -17.48
C SER A 228 8.44 -5.74 -18.91
N GLY A 229 9.56 -5.03 -19.12
CA GLY A 229 10.06 -4.77 -20.46
C GLY A 229 11.17 -3.73 -20.48
N HIS A 230 11.41 -3.16 -21.66
CA HIS A 230 12.39 -2.09 -21.81
C HIS A 230 11.77 -0.70 -21.71
N GLY A 231 12.62 0.26 -21.35
CA GLY A 231 12.30 1.66 -21.39
C GLY A 231 13.48 2.44 -21.91
N GLU A 232 13.21 3.67 -22.30
CA GLU A 232 14.19 4.58 -22.89
C GLU A 232 14.01 5.97 -22.29
N VAL A 233 15.07 6.77 -22.32
CA VAL A 233 14.99 8.20 -22.07
C VAL A 233 15.47 8.90 -23.32
N GLU A 234 14.57 9.64 -23.95
CA GLU A 234 14.92 10.56 -25.02
C GLU A 234 15.29 11.90 -24.38
N ILE A 235 16.47 12.43 -24.70
CA ILE A 235 16.94 13.71 -24.19
C ILE A 235 16.89 14.73 -25.31
N GLN A 236 16.16 15.82 -25.11
CA GLN A 236 16.01 16.91 -26.06
C GLN A 236 16.32 18.28 -25.41
N MET A 237 16.61 19.29 -26.22
CA MET A 237 16.68 20.67 -25.74
C MET A 237 15.27 21.11 -25.35
N GLY A 238 15.10 21.65 -24.15
CA GLY A 238 13.82 22.13 -23.67
C GLY A 238 13.36 23.40 -24.39
N GLU A 239 12.12 23.81 -24.14
CA GLU A 239 11.52 25.01 -24.76
C GLU A 239 12.27 26.29 -24.37
N GLU A 240 12.90 26.31 -23.18
CA GLU A 240 13.77 27.40 -22.73
C GLU A 240 15.22 27.20 -23.20
N PRO A 241 15.84 28.17 -23.90
CA PRO A 241 17.22 28.04 -24.37
C PRO A 241 18.20 27.72 -23.22
N GLY A 242 18.92 26.61 -23.36
CA GLY A 242 19.86 26.13 -22.35
C GLY A 242 19.28 25.13 -21.35
N THR A 243 18.01 24.76 -21.48
CA THR A 243 17.40 23.67 -20.70
C THR A 243 17.43 22.34 -21.47
N ILE A 244 17.45 21.24 -20.74
CA ILE A 244 17.41 19.87 -21.28
C ILE A 244 16.18 19.18 -20.69
N GLU A 245 15.35 18.60 -21.55
CA GLU A 245 14.18 17.82 -21.17
C GLU A 245 14.40 16.34 -21.49
N GLY A 246 14.02 15.47 -20.56
CA GLY A 246 14.07 14.02 -20.74
C GLY A 246 12.66 13.43 -20.81
N THR A 247 12.33 12.75 -21.90
CA THR A 247 11.06 12.03 -22.08
C THR A 247 11.29 10.53 -21.88
N GLY A 248 10.66 9.98 -20.85
CA GLY A 248 10.69 8.53 -20.59
C GLY A 248 9.70 7.78 -21.48
N HIS A 249 10.14 6.66 -22.06
CA HIS A 249 9.35 5.78 -22.91
C HIS A 249 9.31 4.35 -22.34
N LEU A 250 8.21 3.64 -22.55
CA LEU A 250 8.15 2.18 -22.48
C LEU A 250 8.28 1.64 -23.90
N VAL A 251 8.98 0.54 -24.08
CA VAL A 251 9.06 -0.14 -25.39
C VAL A 251 8.10 -1.31 -25.35
N LEU A 252 7.01 -1.21 -26.11
CA LEU A 252 6.03 -2.28 -26.28
C LEU A 252 6.38 -3.12 -27.52
N ALA A 253 5.72 -4.28 -27.65
CA ALA A 253 5.81 -5.08 -28.86
C ALA A 253 4.88 -4.55 -29.95
N GLY A 254 5.46 -4.17 -31.08
CA GLY A 254 4.75 -3.86 -32.32
C GLY A 254 4.55 -5.11 -33.20
N ASP A 255 4.30 -4.86 -34.49
CA ASP A 255 4.17 -5.92 -35.50
C ASP A 255 5.43 -6.80 -35.54
N GLU A 256 5.24 -8.11 -35.59
CA GLU A 256 6.35 -9.09 -35.58
C GLU A 256 7.35 -8.87 -34.42
N LYS A 257 6.89 -8.37 -33.27
CA LYS A 257 7.71 -8.03 -32.09
C LYS A 257 8.76 -6.93 -32.31
N HIS A 258 8.60 -6.09 -33.32
CA HIS A 258 9.45 -4.92 -33.46
C HIS A 258 9.25 -3.94 -32.29
N PRO A 259 10.29 -3.22 -31.85
CA PRO A 259 10.18 -2.21 -30.80
C PRO A 259 9.18 -1.12 -31.18
N ALA A 260 8.21 -0.87 -30.31
CA ALA A 260 7.26 0.23 -30.44
C ALA A 260 7.32 1.12 -29.18
N PRO A 261 8.17 2.17 -29.17
CA PRO A 261 8.25 3.11 -28.06
C PRO A 261 6.91 3.85 -27.85
N VAL A 262 6.50 3.95 -26.59
CA VAL A 262 5.33 4.70 -26.14
C VAL A 262 5.78 5.64 -25.04
N ASP A 263 5.65 6.94 -25.29
CA ASP A 263 6.03 7.95 -24.31
C ASP A 263 5.12 7.88 -23.07
N ALA A 264 5.67 8.26 -21.91
CA ALA A 264 4.98 8.14 -20.65
C ALA A 264 3.71 9.03 -20.55
N ALA A 265 3.64 10.14 -21.30
CA ALA A 265 2.45 11.00 -21.30
C ALA A 265 1.31 10.34 -22.10
N THR A 266 1.59 9.78 -23.27
CA THR A 266 0.65 8.99 -24.07
C THR A 266 0.18 7.77 -23.28
N LEU A 267 1.10 7.04 -22.62
CA LEU A 267 0.71 5.93 -21.76
C LEU A 267 -0.22 6.38 -20.63
N ALA A 268 0.08 7.52 -19.98
CA ALA A 268 -0.80 8.06 -18.96
C ALA A 268 -2.21 8.34 -19.50
N LEU A 269 -2.33 8.89 -20.71
CA LEU A 269 -3.62 9.13 -21.36
C LEU A 269 -4.39 7.83 -21.62
N LYS A 270 -3.70 6.75 -21.99
CA LYS A 270 -4.32 5.43 -22.18
C LYS A 270 -4.81 4.81 -20.87
N LEU A 271 -4.06 4.97 -19.78
CA LEU A 271 -4.37 4.37 -18.48
C LEU A 271 -5.38 5.19 -17.66
N LYS A 272 -5.36 6.51 -17.82
CA LYS A 272 -6.18 7.44 -17.07
C LYS A 272 -7.66 7.26 -17.39
N ASP A 273 -8.49 7.42 -16.37
CA ASP A 273 -9.95 7.27 -16.45
C ASP A 273 -10.43 5.85 -16.88
N ARG A 274 -9.52 4.85 -16.93
CA ARG A 274 -9.81 3.42 -17.19
C ARG A 274 -9.83 2.55 -15.93
N GLY A 275 -9.94 3.17 -14.75
CA GLY A 275 -9.98 2.46 -13.47
C GLY A 275 -8.62 2.16 -12.85
N ILE A 276 -7.51 2.36 -13.58
CA ILE A 276 -6.14 2.13 -13.10
C ILE A 276 -5.82 3.04 -11.92
N ARG A 277 -5.37 2.42 -10.82
CA ARG A 277 -5.02 3.10 -9.56
C ARG A 277 -3.56 2.96 -9.20
N LEU A 278 -2.92 1.91 -9.71
CA LEU A 278 -1.55 1.56 -9.44
C LEU A 278 -0.86 1.15 -10.74
N VAL A 279 0.31 1.73 -10.99
CA VAL A 279 1.25 1.23 -11.99
C VAL A 279 2.49 0.68 -11.29
N VAL A 280 2.97 -0.48 -11.73
CA VAL A 280 4.24 -1.07 -11.27
C VAL A 280 5.14 -1.22 -12.48
N LEU A 281 6.28 -0.52 -12.50
CA LEU A 281 7.28 -0.57 -13.55
C LEU A 281 8.46 -1.40 -13.05
N ASN A 282 8.51 -2.67 -13.45
CA ASN A 282 9.58 -3.57 -13.06
C ASN A 282 10.80 -3.40 -13.97
N ALA A 283 12.00 -3.55 -13.41
CA ALA A 283 13.25 -3.54 -14.16
C ALA A 283 13.77 -4.97 -14.28
N CYS A 284 13.65 -5.55 -15.46
CA CYS A 284 14.12 -6.92 -15.70
C CYS A 284 15.63 -7.02 -15.71
N GLU A 285 16.16 -8.13 -15.21
CA GLU A 285 17.57 -8.47 -15.29
C GLU A 285 17.94 -8.85 -16.73
N ALA A 286 18.38 -7.85 -17.52
CA ALA A 286 18.96 -8.08 -18.83
C ALA A 286 20.48 -8.30 -18.70
N ALA A 287 21.03 -9.34 -19.32
CA ALA A 287 22.47 -9.58 -19.29
C ALA A 287 23.22 -8.39 -19.92
N GLY A 288 23.94 -7.63 -19.08
CA GLY A 288 24.91 -6.62 -19.53
C GLY A 288 24.44 -5.17 -19.73
N ARG A 289 23.28 -4.75 -19.18
CA ARG A 289 22.83 -3.34 -19.24
C ARG A 289 23.22 -2.49 -18.02
N ASP A 290 23.07 -1.17 -18.18
CA ASP A 290 23.25 -0.15 -17.14
C ASP A 290 22.44 -0.51 -15.88
N PRO A 291 23.04 -0.49 -14.68
CA PRO A 291 22.31 -0.73 -13.44
C PRO A 291 21.21 0.29 -13.16
N VAL A 292 21.23 1.48 -13.78
CA VAL A 292 20.21 2.54 -13.64
C VAL A 292 19.09 2.36 -14.65
N THR A 293 17.84 2.54 -14.21
CA THR A 293 16.67 2.34 -15.05
C THR A 293 16.04 3.68 -15.48
N PRO A 294 15.32 3.72 -16.61
CA PRO A 294 14.57 4.89 -17.05
C PRO A 294 13.27 5.13 -16.25
N TRP A 295 12.94 4.26 -15.30
CA TRP A 295 11.62 4.23 -14.65
C TRP A 295 11.33 5.45 -13.80
N SER A 296 12.34 6.15 -13.30
CA SER A 296 12.13 7.37 -12.52
C SER A 296 11.42 8.45 -13.35
N GLY A 297 11.82 8.67 -14.61
CA GLY A 297 11.19 9.65 -15.50
C GLY A 297 9.77 9.25 -15.92
N VAL A 298 9.58 7.97 -16.25
CA VAL A 298 8.26 7.42 -16.59
C VAL A 298 7.32 7.49 -15.40
N ALA A 299 7.73 7.02 -14.22
CA ALA A 299 6.90 7.01 -13.01
C ALA A 299 6.51 8.41 -12.55
N SER A 300 7.47 9.35 -12.59
CA SER A 300 7.25 10.78 -12.36
C SER A 300 6.15 11.32 -13.29
N THR A 301 6.26 11.02 -14.59
CA THR A 301 5.29 11.48 -15.59
C THR A 301 3.91 10.87 -15.39
N LEU A 302 3.80 9.56 -15.17
CA LEU A 302 2.53 8.87 -14.90
C LEU A 302 1.84 9.42 -13.65
N ALA A 303 2.59 9.60 -12.56
CA ALA A 303 2.06 10.19 -11.33
C ALA A 303 1.59 11.63 -11.57
N ARG A 304 2.41 12.47 -12.22
CA ARG A 304 2.08 13.85 -12.63
C ARG A 304 0.79 13.92 -13.44
N GLN A 305 0.60 13.00 -14.38
CA GLN A 305 -0.58 12.92 -15.26
C GLN A 305 -1.87 12.40 -14.59
N GLY A 306 -1.76 11.92 -13.35
CA GLY A 306 -2.91 11.64 -12.48
C GLY A 306 -3.11 10.17 -12.13
N ILE A 307 -2.16 9.28 -12.44
CA ILE A 307 -2.16 7.93 -11.88
C ILE A 307 -1.98 8.04 -10.35
N PRO A 308 -2.85 7.45 -9.52
CA PRO A 308 -2.83 7.68 -8.08
C PRO A 308 -1.52 7.26 -7.38
N ALA A 309 -0.94 6.14 -7.79
CA ALA A 309 0.36 5.67 -7.31
C ALA A 309 1.13 4.94 -8.42
N VAL A 310 2.45 5.13 -8.44
CA VAL A 310 3.35 4.41 -9.33
C VAL A 310 4.52 3.87 -8.52
N VAL A 311 4.86 2.60 -8.68
CA VAL A 311 6.08 2.01 -8.15
C VAL A 311 7.04 1.79 -9.30
N GLY A 312 8.21 2.43 -9.27
CA GLY A 312 9.26 2.23 -10.26
C GLY A 312 10.54 1.71 -9.62
N MET A 313 11.18 0.73 -10.24
CA MET A 313 12.47 0.21 -9.77
C MET A 313 13.60 1.14 -10.21
N GLN A 314 14.31 1.83 -9.31
CA GLN A 314 15.36 2.79 -9.72
C GLN A 314 16.66 2.14 -10.23
N TYR A 315 16.86 0.86 -9.89
CA TYR A 315 17.97 0.02 -10.37
C TYR A 315 17.45 -1.36 -10.78
N THR A 316 18.29 -2.16 -11.45
CA THR A 316 17.98 -3.58 -11.71
C THR A 316 17.89 -4.38 -10.40
N ILE A 317 16.81 -5.10 -10.21
CA ILE A 317 16.54 -5.95 -9.04
C ILE A 317 16.87 -7.41 -9.34
N ARG A 318 17.47 -8.14 -8.38
CA ARG A 318 17.70 -9.58 -8.55
C ARG A 318 16.39 -10.36 -8.49
N ASP A 319 16.27 -11.46 -9.23
CA ASP A 319 15.09 -12.34 -9.23
C ASP A 319 14.55 -12.66 -7.82
N GLY A 320 15.42 -13.12 -6.92
CA GLY A 320 15.03 -13.48 -5.56
C GLY A 320 14.47 -12.29 -4.77
N SER A 321 15.02 -11.09 -4.99
CA SER A 321 14.55 -9.84 -4.40
C SER A 321 13.22 -9.41 -5.03
N ALA A 322 13.06 -9.54 -6.35
CA ALA A 322 11.83 -9.22 -7.07
C ALA A 322 10.65 -10.08 -6.60
N ILE A 323 10.87 -11.39 -6.41
CA ILE A 323 9.87 -12.31 -5.84
C ILE A 323 9.49 -11.90 -4.42
N ALA A 324 10.47 -11.61 -3.56
CA ALA A 324 10.19 -11.23 -2.18
C ALA A 324 9.47 -9.89 -2.05
N PHE A 325 9.90 -8.89 -2.84
CA PHE A 325 9.23 -7.61 -2.91
C PHE A 325 7.79 -7.79 -3.36
N SER A 326 7.57 -8.43 -4.52
CA SER A 326 6.25 -8.62 -5.11
C SER A 326 5.32 -9.39 -4.18
N ARG A 327 5.81 -10.44 -3.50
CA ARG A 327 5.01 -11.22 -2.55
C ARG A 327 4.56 -10.37 -1.35
N GLY A 328 5.48 -9.62 -0.74
CA GLY A 328 5.13 -8.74 0.38
C GLY A 328 4.16 -7.63 -0.05
N PHE A 329 4.45 -7.02 -1.19
CA PHE A 329 3.71 -5.92 -1.78
C PHE A 329 2.27 -6.31 -2.16
N TYR A 330 2.10 -7.32 -3.01
CA TYR A 330 0.77 -7.73 -3.48
C TYR A 330 -0.06 -8.36 -2.36
N ARG A 331 0.54 -9.09 -1.42
CA ARG A 331 -0.19 -9.61 -0.26
C ARG A 331 -0.75 -8.49 0.62
N ALA A 332 0.02 -7.42 0.85
CA ALA A 332 -0.46 -6.27 1.60
C ALA A 332 -1.62 -5.56 0.86
N LEU A 333 -1.50 -5.35 -0.45
CA LEU A 333 -2.58 -4.76 -1.26
C LEU A 333 -3.85 -5.61 -1.21
N ALA A 334 -3.73 -6.92 -1.37
CA ALA A 334 -4.84 -7.87 -1.28
C ALA A 334 -5.53 -7.83 0.10
N ASN A 335 -4.78 -7.57 1.17
CA ASN A 335 -5.32 -7.41 2.52
C ASN A 335 -6.00 -6.06 2.76
N GLY A 336 -5.95 -5.12 1.81
CA GLY A 336 -6.47 -3.76 1.97
C GLY A 336 -5.58 -2.85 2.79
N ASP A 337 -4.30 -3.19 2.88
CA ASP A 337 -3.33 -2.26 3.41
C ASP A 337 -3.12 -1.07 2.46
N SER A 338 -2.60 0.03 3.01
CA SER A 338 -2.18 1.15 2.19
C SER A 338 -1.03 0.81 1.25
N ILE A 339 -0.89 1.59 0.16
CA ILE A 339 0.27 1.49 -0.75
C ILE A 339 1.59 1.72 -0.02
N ASP A 340 1.60 2.62 0.97
CA ASP A 340 2.74 2.87 1.84
C ASP A 340 3.17 1.60 2.57
N THR A 341 2.23 0.93 3.25
CA THR A 341 2.49 -0.36 3.91
C THR A 341 2.87 -1.44 2.90
N ALA A 342 2.23 -1.49 1.72
CA ALA A 342 2.56 -2.49 0.72
C ALA A 342 4.01 -2.37 0.25
N VAL A 343 4.49 -1.16 -0.02
CA VAL A 343 5.90 -0.92 -0.37
C VAL A 343 6.80 -1.30 0.82
N SER A 344 6.49 -0.86 2.04
CA SER A 344 7.27 -1.23 3.23
C SER A 344 7.37 -2.75 3.45
N GLU A 345 6.26 -3.49 3.34
CA GLU A 345 6.26 -4.96 3.49
C GLU A 345 7.03 -5.65 2.35
N GLY A 346 6.97 -5.13 1.12
CA GLY A 346 7.82 -5.58 0.03
C GLY A 346 9.31 -5.40 0.35
N ARG A 347 9.72 -4.21 0.81
CA ARG A 347 11.12 -3.93 1.18
C ARG A 347 11.61 -4.83 2.32
N LEU A 348 10.78 -5.06 3.34
CA LEU A 348 11.10 -5.97 4.44
C LEU A 348 11.20 -7.43 3.98
N GLY A 349 10.39 -7.84 2.99
CA GLY A 349 10.51 -9.14 2.35
C GLY A 349 11.89 -9.33 1.72
N VAL A 350 12.41 -8.32 1.02
CA VAL A 350 13.76 -8.35 0.42
C VAL A 350 14.85 -8.43 1.50
N LEU A 351 14.77 -7.58 2.53
CA LEU A 351 15.72 -7.59 3.65
C LEU A 351 15.84 -8.98 4.31
N GLY A 352 14.70 -9.65 4.51
CA GLY A 352 14.63 -10.97 5.15
C GLY A 352 15.29 -12.10 4.35
N ARG A 353 15.50 -11.93 3.04
CA ARG A 353 16.20 -12.93 2.21
C ARG A 353 17.72 -12.84 2.31
N GLY A 354 18.25 -11.63 2.42
CA GLY A 354 19.68 -11.35 2.24
C GLY A 354 20.52 -11.37 3.51
N GLY A 355 20.01 -11.92 4.62
CA GLY A 355 20.73 -11.88 5.90
C GLY A 355 20.99 -10.47 6.44
N GLY A 356 20.26 -9.45 5.96
CA GLY A 356 20.41 -8.05 6.35
C GLY A 356 21.32 -7.20 5.44
N GLU A 357 22.08 -7.80 4.52
CA GLU A 357 23.05 -7.08 3.67
C GLU A 357 22.58 -6.86 2.22
N GLU A 358 21.47 -7.48 1.80
CA GLU A 358 20.88 -7.20 0.49
C GLU A 358 20.46 -5.73 0.44
N ARG A 359 20.80 -5.04 -0.65
CA ARG A 359 20.51 -3.62 -0.87
C ARG A 359 19.25 -3.40 -1.68
N ASP A 360 18.77 -4.45 -2.34
CA ASP A 360 17.67 -4.37 -3.30
C ASP A 360 16.35 -3.88 -2.67
N TRP A 361 16.24 -3.88 -1.33
CA TRP A 361 15.11 -3.26 -0.64
C TRP A 361 14.99 -1.74 -0.92
N GLY A 362 16.07 -1.06 -1.29
CA GLY A 362 16.05 0.36 -1.63
C GLY A 362 15.66 0.62 -3.10
N VAL A 363 15.60 -0.42 -3.94
CA VAL A 363 15.33 -0.29 -5.39
C VAL A 363 13.91 0.18 -5.71
N PRO A 364 12.84 -0.32 -5.06
CA PRO A 364 11.48 0.12 -5.36
C PRO A 364 11.21 1.54 -4.84
N VAL A 365 10.84 2.45 -5.73
CA VAL A 365 10.51 3.85 -5.43
C VAL A 365 9.03 4.09 -5.62
N LEU A 366 8.39 4.72 -4.62
CA LEU A 366 6.96 5.04 -4.64
C LEU A 366 6.76 6.50 -5.05
N TYR A 367 6.03 6.72 -6.14
CA TYR A 367 5.60 8.01 -6.65
C TYR A 367 4.11 8.18 -6.38
N MET A 368 3.71 9.31 -5.77
CA MET A 368 2.31 9.60 -5.50
C MET A 368 2.02 11.09 -5.56
N ARG A 369 0.76 11.43 -5.82
CA ARG A 369 0.22 12.78 -5.65
C ARG A 369 -0.93 12.86 -4.65
N GLY A 370 -1.60 11.73 -4.41
CA GLY A 370 -2.72 11.65 -3.48
C GLY A 370 -2.31 11.83 -2.02
N THR A 371 -3.22 12.38 -1.21
CA THR A 371 -3.09 12.33 0.25
C THR A 371 -3.53 10.98 0.82
N ARG A 372 -4.42 10.27 0.11
CA ARG A 372 -4.90 8.94 0.51
C ARG A 372 -3.86 7.86 0.22
N SER A 373 -3.63 7.03 1.23
CA SER A 373 -2.72 5.89 1.27
C SER A 373 -3.38 4.60 0.74
N VAL A 374 -4.70 4.46 0.86
CA VAL A 374 -5.42 3.22 0.49
C VAL A 374 -5.96 3.34 -0.93
N LEU A 375 -5.44 2.52 -1.85
CA LEU A 375 -5.86 2.48 -3.26
C LEU A 375 -7.07 1.56 -3.49
N PHE A 376 -7.19 0.51 -2.68
CA PHE A 376 -8.25 -0.51 -2.77
C PHE A 376 -8.95 -0.62 -1.42
N PRO A 377 -9.81 0.34 -1.05
CA PRO A 377 -10.56 0.22 0.19
C PRO A 377 -11.60 -0.92 0.05
N PRO A 378 -11.79 -1.75 1.09
CA PRO A 378 -12.78 -2.82 1.04
C PRO A 378 -14.18 -2.28 0.76
N PRO A 379 -15.00 -3.02 -0.01
CA PRO A 379 -16.37 -2.61 -0.29
C PRO A 379 -17.09 -2.40 1.04
N ILE A 380 -17.80 -1.29 1.14
CA ILE A 380 -18.67 -1.04 2.28
C ILE A 380 -19.82 -2.03 2.16
N VAL A 381 -19.74 -3.17 2.85
CA VAL A 381 -20.85 -4.12 2.91
C VAL A 381 -22.04 -3.37 3.48
N PRO A 382 -23.15 -3.18 2.74
CA PRO A 382 -24.26 -2.38 3.23
C PRO A 382 -24.81 -3.02 4.49
N LEU A 383 -24.73 -2.28 5.60
CA LEU A 383 -25.17 -2.68 6.95
C LEU A 383 -26.55 -3.35 6.95
N ARG A 384 -27.43 -3.00 6.01
CA ARG A 384 -28.76 -3.59 5.80
C ARG A 384 -28.76 -5.10 5.57
N ARG A 385 -27.79 -5.66 4.83
CA ARG A 385 -27.75 -7.11 4.54
C ARG A 385 -27.32 -7.92 5.77
N ASN A 386 -26.33 -7.41 6.50
CA ASN A 386 -25.87 -8.05 7.75
C ASN A 386 -26.88 -7.86 8.90
N LEU A 387 -27.58 -6.72 8.95
CA LEU A 387 -28.65 -6.48 9.91
C LEU A 387 -29.86 -7.36 9.62
N GLY A 388 -30.23 -7.56 8.34
CA GLY A 388 -31.30 -8.48 7.95
C GLY A 388 -31.01 -9.94 8.34
N LEU A 389 -29.76 -10.39 8.10
CA LEU A 389 -29.31 -11.72 8.53
C LEU A 389 -29.29 -11.84 10.07
N ALA A 390 -28.78 -10.85 10.79
CA ALA A 390 -28.77 -10.85 12.25
C ALA A 390 -30.20 -10.89 12.83
N ILE A 391 -31.12 -10.09 12.27
CA ILE A 391 -32.55 -10.11 12.67
C ILE A 391 -33.18 -11.47 12.37
N ALA A 392 -32.91 -12.06 11.20
CA ALA A 392 -33.43 -13.38 10.84
C ALA A 392 -32.89 -14.48 11.76
N SER A 393 -31.59 -14.44 12.12
CA SER A 393 -30.98 -15.36 13.08
C SER A 393 -31.57 -15.20 14.48
N ILE A 394 -31.78 -13.97 14.95
CA ILE A 394 -32.43 -13.71 16.25
C ILE A 394 -33.87 -14.24 16.24
N ALA A 395 -34.61 -14.03 15.15
CA ALA A 395 -35.99 -14.52 15.01
C ALA A 395 -36.07 -16.06 15.00
N LEU A 396 -35.17 -16.73 14.27
CA LEU A 396 -35.08 -18.19 14.22
C LEU A 396 -34.70 -18.79 15.57
N LEU A 397 -33.68 -18.22 16.24
CA LEU A 397 -33.28 -18.65 17.59
C LEU A 397 -34.40 -18.45 18.61
N SER A 398 -35.15 -17.34 18.49
CA SER A 398 -36.31 -17.08 19.34
C SER A 398 -37.43 -18.09 19.09
N ALA A 399 -37.76 -18.36 17.81
CA ALA A 399 -38.78 -19.35 17.46
C ALA A 399 -38.41 -20.76 17.95
N TRP A 400 -37.15 -21.17 17.78
CA TRP A 400 -36.66 -22.44 18.29
C TRP A 400 -36.77 -22.52 19.81
N PHE A 401 -36.33 -21.48 20.52
CA PHE A 401 -36.45 -21.38 21.98
C PHE A 401 -37.91 -21.54 22.43
N PHE A 402 -38.85 -20.83 21.79
CA PHE A 402 -40.27 -20.91 22.14
C PHE A 402 -40.92 -22.25 21.79
N LEU A 403 -40.43 -22.94 20.77
CA LEU A 403 -40.98 -24.25 20.37
C LEU A 403 -40.42 -25.41 21.18
N HIS A 404 -39.18 -25.31 21.67
CA HIS A 404 -38.46 -26.47 22.23
C HIS A 404 -38.03 -26.29 23.68
N ILE A 405 -37.65 -25.07 24.10
CA ILE A 405 -37.19 -24.81 25.46
C ILE A 405 -38.30 -24.24 26.34
N TYR A 406 -39.10 -23.32 25.81
CA TYR A 406 -40.21 -22.71 26.55
C TYR A 406 -41.23 -23.73 27.06
N PRO A 407 -41.68 -24.76 26.31
CA PRO A 407 -42.66 -25.72 26.83
C PRO A 407 -42.10 -26.57 27.98
N LEU A 408 -40.81 -26.94 27.91
CA LEU A 408 -40.11 -27.66 28.99
C LEU A 408 -39.95 -26.79 30.24
N ALA A 409 -39.63 -25.51 30.04
CA ALA A 409 -39.53 -24.53 31.11
C ALA A 409 -40.92 -24.18 31.68
N GLU A 410 -41.97 -24.17 30.87
CA GLU A 410 -43.36 -23.91 31.27
C GLU A 410 -43.96 -25.11 32.01
N GLU A 411 -43.72 -26.35 31.59
CA GLU A 411 -44.13 -27.54 32.34
C GLU A 411 -43.38 -27.68 33.67
N GLY A 412 -42.07 -27.37 33.66
CA GLY A 412 -41.25 -27.31 34.87
C GLY A 412 -41.69 -26.18 35.81
N ALA A 413 -41.85 -24.96 35.29
CA ALA A 413 -42.21 -23.77 36.06
C ALA A 413 -43.67 -23.76 36.49
N ASN A 414 -44.61 -24.35 35.74
CA ASN A 414 -46.00 -24.50 36.19
C ASN A 414 -46.09 -25.47 37.37
N ARG A 415 -45.24 -26.51 37.43
CA ARG A 415 -45.17 -27.40 38.61
C ARG A 415 -44.60 -26.68 39.85
N THR A 416 -43.61 -25.80 39.70
CA THR A 416 -43.01 -25.03 40.80
C THR A 416 -43.77 -23.74 41.17
N MET A 417 -44.45 -23.09 40.22
CA MET A 417 -45.27 -21.89 40.51
C MET A 417 -46.63 -22.27 41.10
N ALA A 418 -47.22 -23.42 40.71
CA ALA A 418 -48.43 -23.93 41.34
C ALA A 418 -48.22 -24.32 42.81
N SER A 419 -47.01 -24.73 43.20
CA SER A 419 -46.67 -25.02 44.60
C SER A 419 -46.33 -23.77 45.43
N LEU A 420 -46.08 -22.62 44.79
CA LEU A 420 -45.69 -21.35 45.43
C LEU A 420 -46.73 -20.23 45.34
N GLY A 421 -47.88 -20.45 44.68
CA GLY A 421 -49.02 -19.52 44.69
C GLY A 421 -48.80 -18.18 43.98
N LEU A 422 -47.83 -18.08 43.06
CA LEU A 422 -47.53 -16.85 42.33
C LEU A 422 -48.17 -16.90 40.92
N GLY A 423 -49.13 -16.00 40.67
CA GLY A 423 -49.86 -15.90 39.40
C GLY A 423 -49.01 -15.36 38.23
N ALA A 424 -49.54 -15.55 37.02
CA ALA A 424 -48.97 -15.35 35.67
C ALA A 424 -48.25 -14.02 35.32
N GLY A 425 -47.92 -13.16 36.28
CA GLY A 425 -47.32 -11.83 36.07
C GLY A 425 -45.87 -11.84 35.58
N ALA A 426 -45.09 -12.89 35.84
CA ALA A 426 -43.68 -12.95 35.43
C ALA A 426 -43.51 -13.10 33.89
N VAL A 427 -44.41 -13.85 33.26
CA VAL A 427 -44.42 -14.04 31.79
C VAL A 427 -44.89 -12.78 31.07
N ALA A 428 -45.85 -12.04 31.65
CA ALA A 428 -46.31 -10.76 31.13
C ALA A 428 -45.21 -9.67 31.18
N GLY A 429 -44.36 -9.68 32.21
CA GLY A 429 -43.22 -8.77 32.34
C GLY A 429 -42.17 -8.95 31.24
N LEU A 430 -41.86 -10.21 30.89
CA LEU A 430 -40.98 -10.55 29.77
C LEU A 430 -41.57 -10.12 28.41
N PHE A 431 -42.89 -10.25 28.24
CA PHE A 431 -43.60 -9.78 27.05
C PHE A 431 -43.56 -8.25 26.90
N ALA A 432 -43.72 -7.51 28.01
CA ALA A 432 -43.60 -6.06 28.03
C ALA A 432 -42.18 -5.60 27.70
N LEU A 433 -41.17 -6.27 28.24
CA LEU A 433 -39.76 -6.02 27.94
C LEU A 433 -39.45 -6.27 26.46
N TRP A 434 -40.02 -7.34 25.87
CA TRP A 434 -39.88 -7.66 24.44
C TRP A 434 -40.50 -6.60 23.52
N LYS A 435 -41.68 -6.08 23.91
CA LYS A 435 -42.33 -4.98 23.18
C LYS A 435 -41.49 -3.70 23.23
N VAL A 436 -40.83 -3.42 24.36
CA VAL A 436 -39.90 -2.29 24.52
C VAL A 436 -38.66 -2.47 23.65
N ILE A 437 -38.04 -3.66 23.63
CA ILE A 437 -36.87 -3.96 22.79
C ILE A 437 -37.20 -3.86 21.30
N GLY A 438 -38.34 -4.40 20.86
CA GLY A 438 -38.79 -4.29 19.47
C GLY A 438 -39.07 -2.84 19.05
N THR A 439 -39.67 -2.05 19.94
CA THR A 439 -39.94 -0.63 19.68
C THR A 439 -38.65 0.21 19.69
N PHE A 440 -37.68 -0.14 20.56
CA PHE A 440 -36.36 0.47 20.59
C PHE A 440 -35.60 0.18 19.30
N ALA A 441 -35.58 -1.07 18.82
CA ALA A 441 -34.96 -1.45 17.55
C ALA A 441 -35.54 -0.66 16.36
N VAL A 442 -36.87 -0.47 16.30
CA VAL A 442 -37.53 0.30 15.24
C VAL A 442 -37.21 1.81 15.34
N LYS A 443 -37.11 2.36 16.55
CA LYS A 443 -36.75 3.78 16.78
C LYS A 443 -35.27 4.06 16.47
N THR A 444 -34.37 3.18 16.87
CA THR A 444 -32.93 3.30 16.59
C THR A 444 -32.64 3.24 15.09
N VAL A 445 -33.36 2.39 14.34
CA VAL A 445 -33.31 2.33 12.87
C VAL A 445 -33.82 3.62 12.20
N LYS A 446 -34.75 4.35 12.82
CA LYS A 446 -35.28 5.61 12.29
C LYS A 446 -34.48 6.87 12.70
N SER A 447 -33.65 6.81 13.76
CA SER A 447 -33.04 8.03 14.33
C SER A 447 -31.58 8.30 13.94
N GLU A 448 -30.83 7.32 13.43
CA GLU A 448 -29.40 7.54 13.18
C GLU A 448 -29.08 7.94 11.72
N LYS A 449 -29.23 9.25 11.44
CA LYS A 449 -28.19 9.93 10.66
C LYS A 449 -26.95 10.05 11.56
N GLY A 450 -26.04 9.09 11.44
CA GLY A 450 -24.66 9.22 11.92
C GLY A 450 -24.32 8.53 13.25
N SER A 451 -23.35 7.60 13.15
CA SER A 451 -22.38 7.21 14.18
C SER A 451 -22.88 6.59 15.50
N ILE A 452 -22.80 5.25 15.58
CA ILE A 452 -22.30 4.47 16.75
C ILE A 452 -21.87 3.06 16.31
N ILE A 453 -22.64 2.42 15.42
CA ILE A 453 -22.37 1.05 14.92
C ILE A 453 -21.06 0.96 14.12
N GLU A 454 -20.66 2.06 13.46
CA GLU A 454 -19.44 2.15 12.65
C GLU A 454 -18.14 2.09 13.48
N ARG A 455 -18.20 2.43 14.78
CA ARG A 455 -17.06 2.32 15.70
C ARG A 455 -16.94 0.94 16.35
N LEU A 456 -18.03 0.21 16.49
CA LEU A 456 -18.06 -1.10 17.16
C LEU A 456 -17.49 -2.23 16.29
N LEU A 457 -17.56 -2.11 14.96
CA LEU A 457 -17.17 -3.18 14.03
C LEU A 457 -15.70 -3.15 13.57
N ARG A 458 -14.90 -2.15 13.97
CA ARG A 458 -13.47 -2.05 13.60
C ARG A 458 -12.50 -2.74 14.57
N ARG A 459 -12.98 -3.48 15.59
CA ARG A 459 -12.11 -4.17 16.55
C ARG A 459 -12.09 -5.69 16.33
N ARG A 460 -10.88 -6.26 16.42
CA ARG A 460 -10.53 -7.69 16.33
C ARG A 460 -11.41 -8.62 17.20
N ASN A 461 -12.10 -8.06 18.20
CA ASN A 461 -13.03 -8.76 19.11
C ASN A 461 -14.39 -9.11 18.50
N ALA A 462 -14.79 -8.55 17.35
CA ALA A 462 -16.04 -8.94 16.69
C ALA A 462 -16.01 -10.38 16.16
N ARG A 463 -14.82 -10.88 15.78
CA ARG A 463 -14.60 -12.31 15.51
C ARG A 463 -14.82 -13.16 16.76
N SER A 464 -14.37 -12.72 17.92
CA SER A 464 -14.52 -13.46 19.18
C SER A 464 -15.97 -13.57 19.62
N VAL A 465 -16.78 -12.51 19.46
CA VAL A 465 -18.19 -12.51 19.85
C VAL A 465 -19.04 -13.33 18.88
N LEU A 466 -18.84 -13.17 17.57
CA LEU A 466 -19.60 -13.93 16.57
C LEU A 466 -19.21 -15.42 16.55
N MET A 467 -17.92 -15.73 16.78
CA MET A 467 -17.42 -17.09 16.93
C MET A 467 -17.86 -17.72 18.27
N MET A 468 -17.99 -16.95 19.36
CA MET A 468 -18.63 -17.42 20.61
C MET A 468 -20.11 -17.72 20.42
N VAL A 469 -20.85 -16.91 19.66
CA VAL A 469 -22.27 -17.16 19.37
C VAL A 469 -22.44 -18.42 18.51
N LEU A 470 -21.55 -18.67 17.55
CA LEU A 470 -21.56 -19.89 16.74
C LEU A 470 -21.12 -21.14 17.54
N LEU A 471 -20.06 -21.04 18.36
CA LEU A 471 -19.58 -22.14 19.22
C LEU A 471 -20.58 -22.48 20.33
N ALA A 472 -21.24 -21.49 20.94
CA ALA A 472 -22.30 -21.73 21.92
C ALA A 472 -23.50 -22.44 21.27
N SER A 473 -23.85 -22.08 20.02
CA SER A 473 -24.92 -22.74 19.26
C SER A 473 -24.55 -24.19 18.89
N ILE A 474 -23.28 -24.47 18.58
CA ILE A 474 -22.79 -25.83 18.26
C ILE A 474 -22.67 -26.71 19.52
N VAL A 475 -22.23 -26.16 20.66
CA VAL A 475 -22.15 -26.89 21.96
C VAL A 475 -23.54 -27.22 22.53
N LEU A 476 -24.54 -26.35 22.31
CA LEU A 476 -25.94 -26.62 22.66
C LEU A 476 -26.61 -27.65 21.73
N PHE A 477 -26.11 -27.83 20.51
CA PHE A 477 -26.64 -28.78 19.52
C PHE A 477 -26.01 -30.18 19.64
N SER A 478 -24.76 -30.28 20.12
CA SER A 478 -24.04 -31.56 20.27
C SER A 478 -24.25 -32.24 21.64
N THR A 479 -24.84 -31.55 22.62
CA THR A 479 -25.06 -32.07 23.99
C THR A 479 -26.43 -32.69 24.23
N THR A 480 -27.35 -32.69 23.26
CA THR A 480 -28.66 -33.35 23.38
C THR A 480 -28.81 -34.62 22.52
N SER A 481 -27.74 -35.12 21.93
CA SER A 481 -27.70 -36.47 21.37
C SER A 481 -27.17 -37.44 22.43
N SER A 482 -28.09 -38.18 23.05
CA SER A 482 -27.92 -39.32 23.99
C SER A 482 -28.31 -39.02 25.43
N VAL A 483 -29.46 -39.55 25.88
CA VAL A 483 -29.55 -40.59 26.94
C VAL A 483 -30.97 -41.19 26.91
N TYR A 484 -31.00 -42.53 26.88
CA TYR A 484 -32.14 -43.46 26.91
C TYR A 484 -33.01 -43.37 28.18
N LEU A 485 -34.32 -43.69 28.07
CA LEU A 485 -34.89 -44.98 28.51
C LEU A 485 -36.41 -45.05 28.27
N GLU A 486 -36.82 -46.04 27.49
CA GLU A 486 -38.11 -46.74 27.61
C GLU A 486 -38.19 -47.42 29.00
N ASP A 487 -39.34 -47.36 29.68
CA ASP A 487 -40.23 -48.53 29.87
C ASP A 487 -41.36 -48.24 30.88
N ASN A 488 -42.55 -48.72 30.49
CA ASN A 488 -43.88 -48.78 31.13
C ASN A 488 -44.71 -47.50 31.29
#